data_AF-A0A2S9FYZ4-F1
#
_entry.id   AF-A0A2S9FYZ4-F1
#
_cell.length_a   1.000
_cell.length_b   1.000
_cell.length_c   1.000
_cell.angle_alpha   90.00
_cell.angle_beta   90.00
_cell.angle_gamma   90.00
#
_symmetry.space_group_name_H-M   'P 1'
#
loop_
_entity.id
_entity.type
_entity.pdbx_description
1 polymer ?
#
loop_
_entity_poly.entity_id
_entity_poly.type
_entity_poly.pdbx_seq_one_letter_code
_entity_poly.pdbx_strand_id
1 'polypeptide(L)'
;PLGRGRFRDRHTMDVLASSTAMGWSPFYPQFDRSSLDVADEATAAGQDVSTYVTGQLAEGKLKLAVTDPDDPANWPRVLSVWRA
;
A
#
# COMPACT_ATOMS: atom_id res chain seq x y z
N PRO A 1 31.18 4.81 11.35
CA PRO A 1 29.95 4.21 10.78
C PRO A 1 30.20 3.67 9.36
N LEU A 2 29.88 2.38 9.09
CA LEU A 2 30.21 1.70 7.82
C LEU A 2 29.17 1.90 6.70
N GLY A 3 28.04 2.58 6.98
CA GLY A 3 26.97 2.81 6.01
C GLY A 3 27.25 3.97 5.06
N ARG A 4 26.89 3.83 3.78
CA ARG A 4 27.05 4.86 2.72
C ARG A 4 26.13 6.09 2.86
N GLY A 5 25.42 6.25 3.97
CA GLY A 5 24.52 7.39 4.23
C GLY A 5 23.27 7.47 3.33
N ARG A 6 22.89 6.40 2.63
CA ARG A 6 21.77 6.39 1.65
C ARG A 6 20.39 6.72 2.22
N PHE A 7 20.21 6.56 3.53
CA PHE A 7 18.95 6.83 4.24
C PHE A 7 19.09 7.99 5.23
N ARG A 8 20.09 8.86 5.04
CA ARG A 8 20.21 10.08 5.85
C ARG A 8 18.92 10.90 5.69
N ASP A 9 18.44 11.46 6.80
CA ASP A 9 17.22 12.28 6.88
C ASP A 9 15.92 11.54 6.50
N ARG A 10 15.93 10.20 6.51
CA ARG A 10 14.73 9.37 6.35
C ARG A 10 14.32 8.75 7.68
N HIS A 11 13.03 8.70 7.92
CA HIS A 11 12.48 7.88 8.99
C HIS A 11 12.46 6.40 8.58
N THR A 12 12.53 5.47 9.54
CA THR A 12 12.48 4.02 9.25
C THR A 12 11.23 3.65 8.44
N MET A 13 10.10 4.29 8.74
CA MET A 13 8.85 4.08 8.01
C MET A 13 8.91 4.54 6.55
N ASP A 14 9.70 5.56 6.21
CA ASP A 14 9.87 5.98 4.81
C ASP A 14 10.52 4.87 3.98
N VAL A 15 11.48 4.17 4.57
CA VAL A 15 12.18 3.05 3.94
C VAL A 15 11.26 1.85 3.80
N LEU A 16 10.42 1.57 4.81
CA LEU A 16 9.43 0.50 4.75
C LEU A 16 8.36 0.78 3.68
N ALA A 17 7.79 1.98 3.65
CA ALA A 17 6.81 2.39 2.64
C ALA A 17 7.40 2.29 1.22
N SER A 18 8.65 2.70 1.04
CA SER A 18 9.39 2.53 -0.23
C SER A 18 9.56 1.05 -0.59
N SER A 19 9.95 0.22 0.37
CA SER A 19 10.09 -1.24 0.20
C SER A 19 8.78 -1.88 -0.25
N THR A 20 7.66 -1.48 0.35
CA THR A 20 6.33 -1.94 -0.03
C THR A 20 5.95 -1.49 -1.44
N ALA A 21 6.18 -0.22 -1.79
CA ALA A 21 5.88 0.28 -3.13
C ALA A 21 6.69 -0.40 -4.24
N MET A 22 7.93 -0.84 -3.95
CA MET A 22 8.77 -1.61 -4.88
C MET A 22 8.43 -3.11 -4.91
N GLY A 23 7.46 -3.56 -4.12
CA GLY A 23 7.09 -4.98 -4.01
C GLY A 23 8.10 -5.84 -3.23
N TRP A 24 9.01 -5.23 -2.47
CA TRP A 24 10.01 -5.96 -1.68
C TRP A 24 9.46 -6.45 -0.34
N SER A 25 8.42 -5.78 0.19
CA SER A 25 7.80 -6.14 1.46
C SER A 25 6.27 -6.08 1.36
N PRO A 26 5.55 -7.11 1.80
CA PRO A 26 4.09 -7.07 1.83
C PRO A 26 3.60 -6.10 2.91
N PHE A 27 2.40 -5.54 2.72
CA PHE A 27 1.70 -4.73 3.72
C PHE A 27 0.19 -4.96 3.61
N TYR A 28 -0.51 -4.94 4.75
CA TYR A 28 -1.97 -5.14 4.82
C TYR A 28 -2.59 -4.19 5.86
N PRO A 29 -3.71 -3.51 5.53
CA PRO A 29 -4.41 -3.45 4.22
C PRO A 29 -3.52 -2.97 3.06
N GLN A 30 -3.85 -3.32 1.80
CA GLN A 30 -2.98 -2.98 0.66
C GLN A 30 -3.17 -1.54 0.18
N PHE A 31 -4.42 -1.11 0.01
CA PHE A 31 -4.79 0.19 -0.52
C PHE A 31 -5.57 1.03 0.48
N ASP A 32 -5.71 2.32 0.20
CA ASP A 32 -6.53 3.29 0.95
C ASP A 32 -8.05 3.07 0.83
N ARG A 33 -8.47 2.01 0.13
CA ARG A 33 -9.85 1.54 0.06
C ARG A 33 -9.91 0.03 -0.21
N SER A 34 -11.13 -0.52 -0.15
CA SER A 34 -11.38 -1.95 -0.37
C SER A 34 -10.85 -2.42 -1.72
N SER A 35 -10.06 -3.50 -1.75
CA SER A 35 -9.57 -4.09 -2.99
C SER A 35 -10.68 -4.70 -3.85
N LEU A 36 -11.84 -5.00 -3.25
CA LEU A 36 -13.03 -5.44 -3.99
C LEU A 36 -13.63 -4.28 -4.79
N ASP A 37 -13.76 -3.11 -4.15
CA ASP A 37 -14.29 -1.91 -4.80
C ASP A 37 -13.38 -1.47 -5.95
N VAL A 38 -12.06 -1.59 -5.78
CA VAL A 38 -11.09 -1.30 -6.86
C VAL A 38 -11.26 -2.24 -8.06
N ALA A 39 -11.60 -3.52 -7.83
CA ALA A 39 -11.88 -4.46 -8.92
C ALA A 39 -13.20 -4.14 -9.63
N ASP A 40 -14.22 -3.71 -8.89
CA ASP A 40 -15.51 -3.27 -9.44
C ASP A 40 -15.34 -1.97 -10.26
N GLU A 41 -14.54 -1.02 -9.76
CA GLU A 41 -14.19 0.22 -10.48
C GLU A 41 -13.51 -0.08 -11.83
N ALA A 42 -12.55 -1.02 -11.85
CA ALA A 42 -11.88 -1.44 -13.10
C ALA A 42 -12.86 -2.05 -14.10
N THR A 43 -13.77 -2.90 -13.60
CA THR A 43 -14.81 -3.55 -14.41
C THR A 43 -15.77 -2.51 -15.01
N ALA A 44 -16.23 -1.55 -14.19
CA ALA A 44 -17.10 -0.46 -14.64
C ALA A 44 -16.43 0.46 -15.66
N ALA A 45 -15.11 0.65 -15.54
CA ALA A 45 -14.30 1.39 -16.52
C ALA A 45 -14.03 0.61 -17.81
N GLY A 46 -14.36 -0.69 -17.86
CA GLY A 46 -14.05 -1.56 -18.99
C GLY A 46 -12.55 -1.77 -19.20
N GLN A 47 -11.75 -1.67 -18.13
CA GLN A 47 -10.29 -1.80 -18.18
C GLN A 47 -9.85 -3.11 -17.51
N ASP A 48 -8.73 -3.66 -17.99
CA ASP A 48 -8.06 -4.75 -17.26
C ASP A 48 -7.64 -4.27 -15.85
N VAL A 49 -7.86 -5.10 -14.84
CA VAL A 49 -7.65 -4.76 -13.42
C VAL A 49 -6.21 -4.32 -13.16
N SER A 50 -5.22 -5.00 -13.74
CA SER A 50 -3.80 -4.64 -13.52
C SER A 50 -3.46 -3.29 -14.12
N THR A 51 -4.02 -2.99 -15.29
CA THR A 51 -3.86 -1.70 -15.97
C THR A 51 -4.56 -0.58 -15.19
N TYR A 52 -5.76 -0.85 -14.67
CA TYR A 52 -6.51 0.10 -13.84
C TYR A 52 -5.74 0.45 -12.55
N VAL A 53 -5.32 -0.55 -11.80
CA VAL A 53 -4.61 -0.37 -10.53
C VAL A 53 -3.29 0.38 -10.73
N THR A 54 -2.48 -0.01 -11.71
CA THR A 54 -1.20 0.65 -11.99
C THR A 54 -1.40 2.11 -12.43
N GLY A 55 -2.42 2.38 -13.26
CA GLY A 55 -2.81 3.75 -13.65
C GLY A 55 -3.25 4.59 -12.46
N GLN A 56 -4.15 4.08 -11.61
CA GLN A 56 -4.65 4.81 -10.45
C GLN A 56 -3.56 5.09 -9.41
N LEU A 57 -2.61 4.16 -9.21
CA LEU A 57 -1.44 4.37 -8.35
C LEU A 57 -0.50 5.42 -8.94
N ALA A 58 -0.24 5.37 -10.25
CA ALA A 58 0.60 6.35 -10.93
C ALA A 58 0.00 7.77 -10.90
N GLU A 59 -1.32 7.87 -11.00
CA GLU A 59 -2.08 9.14 -10.91
C GLU A 59 -2.31 9.60 -9.46
N GLY A 60 -1.97 8.78 -8.45
CA GLY A 60 -2.18 9.08 -7.03
C GLY A 60 -3.64 9.05 -6.58
N LYS A 61 -4.54 8.49 -7.40
CA LYS A 61 -5.97 8.30 -7.10
C LYS A 61 -6.25 7.06 -6.26
N LEU A 62 -5.35 6.10 -6.29
CA LEU A 62 -5.26 4.98 -5.37
C LEU A 62 -3.95 5.13 -4.60
N LYS A 63 -3.96 4.93 -3.29
CA LYS A 63 -2.75 5.02 -2.46
C LYS A 63 -2.50 3.71 -1.75
N LEU A 64 -1.24 3.43 -1.45
CA LEU A 64 -0.89 2.29 -0.61
C LEU A 64 -1.20 2.64 0.85
N ALA A 65 -1.91 1.77 1.58
CA ALA A 65 -2.32 2.05 2.95
C ALA A 65 -1.13 2.35 3.89
N VAL A 66 0.05 1.79 3.60
CA VAL A 66 1.29 2.01 4.36
C VAL A 66 1.71 3.48 4.45
N THR A 67 1.24 4.34 3.55
CA THR A 67 1.58 5.77 3.56
C THR A 67 0.79 6.57 4.58
N ASP A 68 -0.33 6.04 5.09
CA ASP A 68 -1.16 6.68 6.10
C ASP A 68 -1.80 5.64 7.04
N PRO A 69 -1.00 4.96 7.89
CA PRO A 69 -1.50 3.87 8.72
C PRO A 69 -2.47 4.31 9.83
N ASP A 70 -2.51 5.61 10.13
CA ASP A 70 -3.41 6.19 11.14
C ASP A 70 -4.80 6.52 10.56
N ASP A 71 -4.93 6.59 9.23
CA ASP A 71 -6.24 6.68 8.58
C ASP A 71 -7.11 5.49 9.02
N PRO A 72 -8.33 5.73 9.53
CA PRO A 72 -9.27 4.67 9.85
C PRO A 72 -9.43 3.63 8.73
N ALA A 73 -9.40 4.02 7.46
CA ALA A 73 -9.50 3.07 6.34
C ALA A 73 -8.33 2.06 6.29
N ASN A 74 -7.17 2.39 6.88
CA ASN A 74 -5.90 1.70 6.66
C ASN A 74 -5.44 0.78 7.79
N TRP A 75 -6.28 0.51 8.80
CA TRP A 75 -5.91 -0.39 9.90
C TRP A 75 -6.81 -1.63 10.00
N PRO A 76 -6.26 -2.78 10.44
CA PRO A 76 -6.98 -4.04 10.49
C PRO A 76 -8.08 -4.04 11.56
N ARG A 77 -9.34 -4.21 11.14
CA ARG A 77 -10.51 -4.14 12.04
C ARG A 77 -10.77 -5.41 12.85
N VAL A 78 -10.28 -6.54 12.37
CA VAL A 78 -10.47 -7.85 13.00
C VAL A 78 -9.11 -8.53 13.11
N LEU A 79 -8.75 -8.95 14.32
CA LEU A 79 -7.56 -9.75 14.60
C LEU A 79 -7.98 -11.06 15.25
N SER A 80 -7.87 -12.15 14.51
CA SER A 80 -8.10 -13.49 15.04
C SER A 80 -6.76 -14.11 15.45
N VAL A 81 -6.64 -14.48 16.73
CA VAL A 81 -5.41 -15.07 17.29
C VAL A 81 -5.69 -16.50 17.72
N TRP A 82 -4.96 -17.45 17.13
CA TRP A 82 -5.03 -18.86 17.49
C TRP A 82 -3.67 -19.53 17.26
N ARG A 83 -3.13 -20.18 18.30
CA ARG A 83 -1.80 -20.82 18.32
C ARG A 83 -0.64 -19.89 17.94
N ALA A 84 -0.71 -18.63 18.38
CA ALA A 84 0.39 -17.67 18.28
C ALA A 84 1.29 -17.74 19.52
#